data_AF-A4T294-F1
#
_entry.id   AF-A4T294-F1
#
_cell.length_a   1.000
_cell.length_b   1.000
_cell.length_c   1.000
_cell.angle_alpha   90.00
_cell.angle_beta   90.00
_cell.angle_gamma   90.00
#
_symmetry.space_group_name_H-M   'P 1'
#
loop_
_entity.id
_entity.type
_entity.pdbx_description
1 polymer ?
#
loop_
_entity_poly.entity_id
_entity_poly.type
_entity_poly.pdbx_seq_one_letter_code
_entity_poly.pdbx_strand_id
1 'polypeptide(L)'
;MLLRPSDGHPVRLQLLSARDRVVWPTERRELFQRYADAPAAELLVPTLPAFAASKTATWTDRHAARDLWDIWALSRVGAIDADAAALFRRYGPTNKAPMQHMFDRAPTDAEWRAQLAGQTRLTVTAAEALAAVREAWRQAVRPAQNS
;
A
#
# COMPACT_ATOMS: atom_id res chain seq x y z
N MET A 1 2.15 -20.72 6.85
CA MET A 1 2.81 -21.34 8.00
C MET A 1 2.50 -20.53 9.25
N LEU A 2 2.23 -21.17 10.39
CA LEU A 2 2.06 -20.49 11.68
C LEU A 2 3.30 -20.75 12.53
N LEU A 3 4.06 -19.72 12.86
CA LEU A 3 5.14 -19.78 13.83
C LEU A 3 4.55 -19.62 15.23
N ARG A 4 5.06 -20.39 16.18
CA ARG A 4 4.68 -20.30 17.60
C ARG A 4 5.93 -20.05 18.42
N PRO A 5 6.25 -18.79 18.72
CA PRO A 5 7.35 -18.47 19.63
C PRO A 5 7.02 -18.93 21.04
N SER A 6 8.04 -19.11 21.87
CA SER A 6 7.92 -19.59 23.26
C SER A 6 7.13 -18.66 24.17
N ASP A 7 6.98 -17.38 23.80
CA ASP A 7 6.22 -16.35 24.51
C ASP A 7 4.71 -16.30 24.15
N GLY A 8 4.26 -17.22 23.30
CA GLY A 8 2.83 -17.55 23.15
C GLY A 8 2.05 -16.74 22.11
N HIS A 9 2.67 -15.80 21.39
CA HIS A 9 1.98 -15.05 20.34
C HIS A 9 2.22 -15.67 18.95
N PRO A 10 1.25 -16.42 18.39
CA PRO A 10 1.47 -17.09 17.12
C PRO A 10 1.56 -16.09 15.96
N VAL A 11 2.60 -16.22 15.13
CA VAL A 11 2.85 -15.37 13.96
C VAL A 11 2.48 -16.13 12.68
N ARG A 12 1.54 -15.59 11.90
CA ARG A 12 1.18 -16.18 10.60
C ARG A 12 2.13 -15.68 9.51
N LEU A 13 2.94 -16.59 8.98
CA LEU A 13 3.77 -16.36 7.80
C LEU A 13 3.07 -16.87 6.53
N GLN A 14 2.97 -16.00 5.53
CA GLN A 14 2.54 -16.36 4.18
C GLN A 14 3.72 -16.25 3.23
N LEU A 15 4.16 -17.38 2.68
CA LEU A 15 5.15 -17.41 1.61
C LEU A 15 4.41 -17.40 0.28
N LEU A 16 4.70 -16.41 -0.54
CA LEU A 16 4.12 -16.24 -1.86
C LEU A 16 5.14 -16.66 -2.90
N SER A 17 4.76 -17.59 -3.79
CA SER A 17 5.60 -17.92 -4.94
C SER A 17 5.77 -16.69 -5.83
N ALA A 18 6.99 -16.45 -6.30
CA ALA A 18 7.27 -15.43 -7.32
C ALA A 18 6.82 -15.86 -8.72
N ARG A 19 6.62 -17.18 -8.95
CA ARG A 19 6.04 -17.67 -10.21
C ARG A 19 4.64 -17.09 -10.34
N ASP A 20 4.38 -16.47 -11.49
CA ASP A 20 3.12 -15.82 -11.86
C ASP A 20 2.78 -14.55 -11.06
N ARG A 21 3.76 -13.93 -10.39
CA ARG A 21 3.58 -12.65 -9.69
C ARG A 21 4.45 -11.56 -10.29
N VAL A 22 3.90 -10.35 -10.28
CA VAL A 22 4.62 -9.12 -10.57
C VAL A 22 5.69 -8.90 -9.49
N VAL A 23 6.95 -8.85 -9.91
CA VAL A 23 8.08 -8.50 -9.04
C VAL A 23 8.27 -6.99 -9.10
N TRP A 24 7.81 -6.31 -8.05
CA TRP A 24 7.96 -4.87 -7.90
C TRP A 24 9.40 -4.52 -7.48
N PRO A 25 9.93 -3.33 -7.86
CA PRO A 25 11.25 -2.88 -7.44
C PRO A 25 11.41 -2.88 -5.91
N THR A 26 12.58 -3.29 -5.42
CA THR A 26 12.89 -3.38 -3.98
C THR A 26 14.17 -2.63 -3.63
N GLU A 27 14.28 -2.25 -2.36
CA GLU A 27 15.46 -1.67 -1.73
C GLU A 27 15.77 -2.38 -0.41
N ARG A 28 17.04 -2.34 0.03
CA ARG A 28 17.42 -2.79 1.37
C ARG A 28 17.10 -1.69 2.37
N ARG A 29 16.44 -2.03 3.47
CA ARG A 29 16.18 -1.11 4.59
C ARG A 29 16.57 -1.76 5.90
N GLU A 30 17.28 -1.00 6.74
CA GLU A 30 17.51 -1.36 8.13
C GLU A 30 16.17 -1.40 8.86
N LEU A 31 16.00 -2.41 9.72
CA LEU A 31 14.80 -2.52 10.54
C LEU A 31 14.87 -1.55 11.71
N PHE A 32 13.76 -0.84 11.94
CA PHE A 32 13.57 -0.17 13.21
C PHE A 32 13.43 -1.22 14.32
N GLN A 33 14.44 -1.34 15.17
CA GLN A 33 14.47 -2.33 16.24
C GLN A 33 14.02 -1.71 17.55
N ARG A 34 12.82 -2.09 17.99
CA ARG A 34 12.29 -1.68 19.29
C ARG A 34 13.04 -2.34 20.46
N TYR A 35 13.56 -3.54 20.25
CA TYR A 35 14.21 -4.36 21.28
C TYR A 35 15.73 -4.24 21.14
N ALA A 36 16.38 -3.71 22.17
CA ALA A 36 17.81 -3.41 22.15
C ALA A 36 18.71 -4.65 22.24
N ASP A 37 18.15 -5.79 22.64
CA ASP A 37 18.80 -7.10 22.71
C ASP A 37 18.73 -7.87 21.37
N ALA A 38 17.99 -7.35 20.38
CA ALA A 38 18.00 -7.89 19.03
C ALA A 38 19.21 -7.34 18.25
N PRO A 39 19.95 -8.18 17.50
CA PRO A 39 21.03 -7.71 16.63
C PRO A 39 20.46 -6.97 15.43
N ALA A 40 21.18 -5.95 14.93
CA ALA A 40 20.81 -5.19 13.74
C ALA A 40 20.48 -6.10 12.54
N ALA A 41 19.44 -5.73 11.80
CA ALA A 41 18.95 -6.54 10.68
C ALA A 41 18.42 -5.65 9.55
N GLU A 42 18.56 -6.13 8.32
CA GLU A 42 18.05 -5.50 7.11
C GLU A 42 16.99 -6.38 6.43
N LEU A 43 16.05 -5.76 5.73
CA LEU A 43 15.12 -6.45 4.84
C LEU A 43 15.12 -5.83 3.44
N LEU A 44 14.91 -6.67 2.44
CA LEU A 44 14.48 -6.23 1.11
C LEU A 44 12.99 -5.91 1.17
N VAL A 45 12.65 -4.66 0.92
CA VAL A 45 11.27 -4.16 0.90
C VAL A 45 10.98 -3.48 -0.43
N PRO A 46 9.72 -3.40 -0.89
CA PRO A 46 9.40 -2.57 -2.06
C PRO A 46 9.88 -1.14 -1.86
N THR A 47 10.43 -0.52 -2.92
CA THR A 47 10.70 0.93 -2.86
C THR A 47 9.41 1.69 -2.55
N LEU A 48 9.50 2.86 -1.95
CA LEU A 48 8.29 3.61 -1.56
C LEU A 48 7.30 3.83 -2.74
N PRO A 49 7.75 4.24 -3.95
CA PRO A 49 6.86 4.33 -5.12
C PRO A 49 6.31 2.96 -5.58
N ALA A 50 7.12 1.91 -5.51
CA ALA A 50 6.69 0.55 -5.84
C ALA A 50 5.64 0.03 -4.86
N PHE A 51 5.73 0.42 -3.59
CA PHE A 51 4.75 0.04 -2.58
C PHE A 51 3.40 0.71 -2.84
N ALA A 52 3.38 2.02 -3.15
CA ALA A 52 2.16 2.72 -3.54
C ALA A 52 1.53 2.14 -4.81
N ALA A 53 2.33 1.85 -5.83
CA ALA A 53 1.85 1.24 -7.07
C ALA A 53 1.28 -0.17 -6.85
N SER A 54 1.98 -1.04 -6.11
CA SER A 54 1.54 -2.41 -5.83
C SER A 54 0.26 -2.47 -4.98
N LYS A 55 0.12 -1.58 -4.00
CA LYS A 55 -1.10 -1.45 -3.20
C LYS A 55 -2.27 -0.99 -4.06
N THR A 56 -2.03 -0.05 -4.98
CA THR A 56 -3.05 0.41 -5.93
C THR A 56 -3.48 -0.72 -6.88
N ALA A 57 -2.54 -1.53 -7.37
CA ALA A 57 -2.86 -2.70 -8.19
C ALA A 57 -3.70 -3.74 -7.43
N THR A 58 -3.39 -3.95 -6.15
CA THR A 58 -4.16 -4.85 -5.28
C THR A 58 -5.58 -4.31 -5.02
N TRP A 59 -5.70 -3.00 -4.78
CA TRP A 59 -6.99 -2.33 -4.63
C TRP A 59 -7.87 -2.51 -5.87
N THR A 60 -7.32 -2.36 -7.09
CA THR A 60 -8.12 -2.50 -8.33
C THR A 60 -8.71 -3.90 -8.52
N ASP A 61 -8.13 -4.92 -7.88
CA ASP A 61 -8.65 -6.29 -7.88
C ASP A 61 -9.69 -6.48 -6.77
N ARG A 62 -9.41 -6.02 -5.54
CA ARG A 62 -10.14 -6.46 -4.34
C ARG A 62 -11.09 -5.44 -3.73
N HIS A 63 -10.87 -4.15 -3.95
CA HIS A 63 -11.60 -3.04 -3.34
C HIS A 63 -11.75 -3.15 -1.80
N ALA A 64 -10.73 -3.70 -1.11
CA ALA A 64 -10.80 -3.95 0.32
C ALA A 64 -10.48 -2.68 1.14
N ALA A 65 -11.14 -2.53 2.30
CA ALA A 65 -10.95 -1.38 3.19
C ALA A 65 -9.49 -1.19 3.64
N ARG A 66 -8.76 -2.28 3.87
CA ARG A 66 -7.33 -2.21 4.25
C ARG A 66 -6.44 -1.69 3.13
N ASP A 67 -6.72 -2.07 1.88
CA ASP A 67 -5.95 -1.58 0.74
C ASP A 67 -6.16 -0.06 0.58
N LEU A 68 -7.40 0.42 0.72
CA LEU A 68 -7.70 1.85 0.68
C LEU A 68 -7.03 2.62 1.84
N TRP A 69 -7.03 2.07 3.05
CA TRP A 69 -6.33 2.67 4.20
C TRP A 69 -4.83 2.79 3.93
N ASP A 70 -4.20 1.73 3.43
CA ASP A 70 -2.76 1.72 3.14
C ASP A 70 -2.41 2.75 2.05
N ILE A 71 -3.19 2.82 0.96
CA ILE A 71 -2.96 3.81 -0.11
C ILE A 71 -3.18 5.24 0.41
N TRP A 72 -4.19 5.46 1.26
CA TRP A 72 -4.39 6.75 1.90
C TRP A 72 -3.19 7.14 2.77
N ALA A 73 -2.70 6.24 3.63
CA ALA A 73 -1.53 6.50 4.45
C ALA A 73 -0.28 6.80 3.59
N LEU A 74 -0.12 6.10 2.46
CA LEU A 74 0.96 6.33 1.50
C LEU A 74 0.85 7.70 0.82
N SER A 75 -0.36 8.16 0.52
CA SER A 75 -0.58 9.53 0.01
C SER A 75 -0.11 10.60 1.02
N ARG A 76 -0.30 10.36 2.32
CA ARG A 76 0.07 11.30 3.39
C ARG A 76 1.58 11.47 3.54
N VAL A 77 2.37 10.47 3.15
CA VAL A 77 3.83 10.51 3.19
C VAL A 77 4.45 10.84 1.83
N GLY A 78 3.64 11.24 0.85
CA GLY A 78 4.12 11.63 -0.49
C GLY A 78 4.54 10.46 -1.38
N ALA A 79 4.15 9.23 -1.08
CA ALA A 79 4.53 8.05 -1.87
C ALA A 79 3.78 7.92 -3.20
N ILE A 80 2.75 8.75 -3.43
CA ILE A 80 1.98 8.79 -4.67
C ILE A 80 2.52 9.95 -5.52
N ASP A 81 3.42 9.61 -6.43
CA ASP A 81 4.14 10.55 -7.30
C ASP A 81 4.25 10.01 -8.75
N ALA A 82 4.99 10.74 -9.59
CA ALA A 82 5.18 10.37 -10.99
C ALA A 82 5.90 9.02 -11.16
N ASP A 83 6.82 8.67 -10.25
CA ASP A 83 7.54 7.40 -10.28
C ASP A 83 6.59 6.24 -9.93
N ALA A 84 5.73 6.42 -8.92
CA ALA A 84 4.70 5.45 -8.58
C ALA A 84 3.71 5.26 -9.74
N ALA A 85 3.34 6.34 -10.44
CA ALA A 85 2.48 6.27 -11.62
C ALA A 85 3.16 5.52 -12.78
N ALA A 86 4.45 5.75 -13.00
CA ALA A 86 5.23 5.05 -14.01
C ALA A 86 5.37 3.55 -13.68
N LEU A 87 5.59 3.20 -12.42
CA LEU A 87 5.63 1.82 -11.96
C LEU A 87 4.28 1.12 -12.09
N PHE A 88 3.18 1.78 -11.69
CA PHE A 88 1.84 1.23 -11.89
C PHE A 88 1.55 1.02 -13.37
N ARG A 89 1.92 1.96 -14.26
CA ARG A 89 1.76 1.78 -15.70
C ARG A 89 2.57 0.59 -16.23
N ARG A 90 3.75 0.33 -15.69
CA ARG A 90 4.65 -0.73 -16.17
C ARG A 90 4.26 -2.12 -15.65
N TYR A 91 3.81 -2.20 -14.42
CA TYR A 91 3.66 -3.45 -13.67
C TYR A 91 2.22 -3.73 -13.22
N GLY A 92 1.35 -2.73 -13.27
CA GLY A 92 -0.05 -2.83 -12.91
C GLY A 92 -0.92 -3.47 -13.99
N PRO A 93 -2.21 -3.70 -13.71
CA PRO A 93 -3.06 -4.57 -14.52
C PRO A 93 -3.51 -3.95 -15.86
N THR A 94 -3.36 -2.64 -16.06
CA THR A 94 -3.99 -1.92 -17.18
C THR A 94 -3.01 -1.35 -18.21
N ASN A 95 -1.70 -1.47 -17.98
CA ASN A 95 -0.65 -0.77 -18.75
C ASN A 95 -0.88 0.75 -18.87
N LYS A 96 -1.65 1.35 -17.95
CA LYS A 96 -1.98 2.78 -17.87
C LYS A 96 -1.74 3.27 -16.46
N ALA A 97 -1.60 4.58 -16.28
CA ALA A 97 -1.59 5.17 -14.94
C ALA A 97 -2.95 4.93 -14.22
N PRO A 98 -3.00 5.00 -12.87
CA PRO A 98 -4.26 4.86 -12.14
C PRO A 98 -5.31 5.86 -12.64
N MET A 99 -6.48 5.34 -13.02
CA MET A 99 -7.57 6.14 -13.55
C MET A 99 -8.51 6.55 -12.41
N GLN A 100 -9.14 7.71 -12.52
CA GLN A 100 -10.00 8.26 -11.48
C GLN A 100 -11.15 7.31 -11.09
N HIS A 101 -11.70 6.58 -12.07
CA HIS A 101 -12.80 5.64 -11.83
C HIS A 101 -12.43 4.43 -10.96
N MET A 102 -11.14 4.12 -10.83
CA MET A 102 -10.66 3.09 -9.91
C MET A 102 -10.96 3.45 -8.45
N PHE A 103 -11.30 4.71 -8.19
CA PHE A 103 -11.60 5.24 -6.87
C PHE A 103 -13.02 5.81 -6.82
N ASP A 104 -13.99 5.26 -7.55
CA ASP A 104 -15.41 5.73 -7.55
C ASP A 104 -16.24 5.22 -6.39
N ARG A 105 -15.85 4.11 -5.77
CA ARG A 105 -16.63 3.48 -4.71
C ARG A 105 -15.77 3.22 -3.49
N ALA A 106 -16.15 3.84 -2.38
CA ALA A 106 -15.57 3.56 -1.08
C ALA A 106 -16.25 2.32 -0.46
N PRO A 107 -15.55 1.58 0.41
CA PRO A 107 -16.22 0.72 1.39
C PRO A 107 -17.21 1.53 2.22
N THR A 108 -18.24 0.88 2.73
CA THR A 108 -19.15 1.52 3.69
C THR A 108 -18.42 1.83 5.00
N ASP A 109 -18.89 2.82 5.75
CA ASP A 109 -18.30 3.15 7.06
C ASP A 109 -18.38 1.98 8.06
N ALA A 110 -19.39 1.10 7.90
CA ALA A 110 -19.51 -0.12 8.69
C ALA A 110 -18.38 -1.11 8.36
N GLU A 111 -18.11 -1.37 7.08
CA GLU A 111 -17.00 -2.22 6.63
C GLU A 111 -15.64 -1.63 7.01
N TRP A 112 -15.50 -0.31 6.85
CA TRP A 112 -14.31 0.44 7.24
C TRP A 112 -13.97 0.25 8.71
N ARG A 113 -14.95 0.49 9.61
CA ARG A 113 -14.78 0.30 11.05
C ARG A 113 -14.55 -1.16 11.40
N ALA A 114 -15.36 -2.08 10.87
CA ALA A 114 -15.26 -3.49 11.17
C ALA A 114 -13.88 -4.07 10.81
N GLN A 115 -13.28 -3.64 9.70
CA GLN A 115 -11.98 -4.15 9.27
C GLN A 115 -10.79 -3.44 9.92
N LEU A 116 -10.91 -2.16 10.30
CA LEU A 116 -9.76 -1.33 10.71
C LEU A 116 -9.74 -0.94 12.19
N ALA A 117 -10.87 -0.85 12.89
CA ALA A 117 -10.91 -0.31 14.25
C ALA A 117 -10.06 -1.09 15.27
N GLY A 118 -9.84 -2.40 15.03
CA GLY A 118 -8.96 -3.23 15.85
C GLY A 118 -7.48 -3.19 15.46
N GLN A 119 -7.12 -2.51 14.37
CA GLN A 119 -5.75 -2.49 13.82
C GLN A 119 -5.11 -1.10 13.86
N THR A 120 -5.91 -0.04 13.85
CA THR A 120 -5.43 1.34 13.80
C THR A 120 -6.43 2.31 14.44
N ARG A 121 -5.96 3.50 14.79
CA ARG A 121 -6.83 4.61 15.18
C ARG A 121 -7.40 5.26 13.93
N LEU A 122 -8.68 5.06 13.69
CA LEU A 122 -9.38 5.69 12.56
C LEU A 122 -9.54 7.21 12.81
N THR A 123 -8.92 8.01 11.97
CA THR A 123 -9.02 9.49 11.97
C THR A 123 -9.71 10.03 10.73
N VAL A 124 -10.03 9.17 9.75
CA VAL A 124 -10.72 9.51 8.51
C VAL A 124 -11.80 8.46 8.21
N THR A 125 -12.85 8.89 7.54
CA THR A 125 -13.86 8.03 6.93
C THR A 125 -13.35 7.38 5.65
N ALA A 126 -14.05 6.34 5.17
CA ALA A 126 -13.71 5.69 3.91
C ALA A 126 -13.83 6.65 2.72
N ALA A 127 -14.84 7.52 2.72
CA ALA A 127 -15.05 8.51 1.68
C ALA A 127 -13.95 9.57 1.63
N GLU A 128 -13.52 10.08 2.78
CA GLU A 128 -12.41 11.04 2.87
C GLU A 128 -11.10 10.42 2.40
N ALA A 129 -10.82 9.17 2.81
CA ALA A 129 -9.64 8.44 2.37
C ALA A 129 -9.62 8.28 0.84
N LEU A 130 -10.75 7.86 0.27
CA LEU A 130 -10.89 7.69 -1.18
C LEU A 130 -10.77 9.00 -1.96
N ALA A 131 -11.35 10.10 -1.47
CA ALA A 131 -11.20 11.41 -2.08
C ALA A 131 -9.73 11.87 -2.10
N ALA A 132 -9.02 11.69 -0.99
CA ALA A 132 -7.60 12.05 -0.89
C ALA A 132 -6.70 11.21 -1.80
N VAL A 133 -6.95 9.89 -1.88
CA VAL A 133 -6.21 9.00 -2.77
C VAL A 133 -6.47 9.35 -4.24
N ARG A 134 -7.73 9.60 -4.59
CA ARG A 134 -8.12 10.03 -5.93
C ARG A 134 -7.41 11.32 -6.34
N GLU A 135 -7.35 12.30 -5.42
CA GLU A 135 -6.64 13.55 -5.62
C GLU A 135 -5.14 13.33 -5.84
N ALA A 136 -4.50 12.55 -4.97
CA ALA A 136 -3.07 12.28 -5.06
C ALA A 136 -2.70 11.65 -6.42
N TRP A 137 -3.46 10.65 -6.87
CA TRP A 137 -3.25 10.07 -8.19
C TRP A 137 -3.54 11.05 -9.32
N ARG A 138 -4.53 11.94 -9.18
CA ARG A 138 -4.77 12.99 -10.19
C ARG A 138 -3.56 13.89 -10.35
N GLN A 139 -2.91 14.27 -9.26
CA GLN A 139 -1.73 15.13 -9.29
C GLN A 139 -0.50 14.40 -9.84
N ALA A 140 -0.25 13.16 -9.39
CA ALA A 140 0.89 12.34 -9.82
C ALA A 140 0.93 12.07 -11.33
N VAL A 141 -0.24 12.07 -12.00
CA VAL A 141 -0.36 11.78 -13.43
C VAL A 141 -0.40 13.06 -14.28
N ARG A 142 -0.41 14.25 -13.67
CA ARG A 142 -0.33 15.51 -14.42
C ARG A 142 1.02 15.59 -15.15
N PRO A 143 1.03 15.99 -16.43
CA PRO A 143 2.29 16.30 -17.10
C PRO A 143 2.99 17.43 -16.33
N ALA A 144 4.31 17.32 -16.16
CA ALA A 144 5.11 18.41 -15.61
C ALA A 144 4.85 19.67 -16.44
N GLN A 145 4.45 20.76 -15.80
CA GLN A 145 4.35 22.05 -16.47
C GLN A 145 5.79 22.50 -16.71
N ASN A 146 6.27 22.36 -17.95
CA ASN A 146 7.53 22.99 -18.36
C ASN A 146 7.38 24.50 -18.18
N SER A 147 8.19 25.07 -17.28
CA SER A 147 8.47 26.51 -17.23
C SER A 147 9.49 26.86 -18.30
#